data_AF-A0A3D8ICE4-F1
#
_entry.id   AF-A0A3D8ICE4-F1
#
_cell.length_a   1.000
_cell.length_b   1.000
_cell.length_c   1.000
_cell.angle_alpha   90.00
_cell.angle_beta   90.00
_cell.angle_gamma   90.00
#
_symmetry.space_group_name_H-M   'P 1'
#
loop_
_entity.id
_entity.type
_entity.pdbx_description
1 polymer ?
#
loop_
_entity_poly.entity_id
_entity_poly.type
_entity_poly.pdbx_seq_one_letter_code
_entity_poly.pdbx_strand_id
1 'polypeptide(L)'
;MAQITPIQPSGFNNISLTDVNNEVNGRQGDFSSLLKKSLDELNASQEKSDRALADMASGRVKDLHQAAITIGKAETSMKLMLEVRNKAISAYKEILRTQV
;
A
#
# COMPACT_ATOMS: atom_id res chain seq x y z
N MET A 1 56.63 -39.97 -12.95
CA MET A 1 55.39 -39.77 -13.73
C MET A 1 54.29 -39.42 -12.74
N ALA A 2 53.88 -38.15 -12.64
CA ALA A 2 52.86 -37.71 -11.69
C ALA A 2 51.48 -38.02 -12.26
N GLN A 3 50.63 -38.71 -11.48
CA GLN A 3 49.23 -38.92 -11.84
C GLN A 3 48.45 -37.65 -11.55
N ILE A 4 47.75 -37.12 -12.57
CA ILE A 4 46.84 -35.99 -12.41
C ILE A 4 45.47 -36.52 -12.00
N THR A 5 45.02 -36.16 -10.80
CA THR A 5 43.66 -36.46 -10.34
C THR A 5 42.67 -35.49 -11.01
N PRO A 6 41.55 -35.96 -11.56
CA PRO A 6 40.51 -35.07 -12.08
C PRO A 6 39.89 -34.24 -10.95
N ILE A 7 39.84 -32.92 -11.11
CA ILE A 7 39.08 -32.01 -10.24
C ILE A 7 37.58 -32.17 -10.53
N GLN A 8 36.82 -32.62 -9.54
CA GLN A 8 35.36 -32.62 -9.60
C GLN A 8 34.82 -31.25 -9.17
N PRO A 9 33.94 -30.61 -9.96
CA PRO A 9 33.33 -29.34 -9.59
C PRO A 9 32.37 -29.56 -8.42
N SER A 10 32.86 -29.31 -7.21
CA SER A 10 32.05 -29.27 -5.99
C SER A 10 31.39 -27.90 -5.91
N GLY A 11 30.18 -27.75 -6.46
CA GLY A 11 29.54 -26.43 -6.46
C GLY A 11 28.05 -26.30 -6.84
N PHE A 12 27.35 -27.35 -7.29
CA PHE A 12 25.97 -27.16 -7.81
C PHE A 12 24.92 -28.17 -7.32
N ASN A 13 25.07 -28.76 -6.14
CA ASN A 13 24.16 -29.85 -5.72
C ASN A 13 22.93 -29.42 -4.89
N ASN A 14 22.67 -28.12 -4.70
CA ASN A 14 21.68 -27.69 -3.69
C ASN A 14 20.83 -26.46 -4.08
N ILE A 15 20.66 -26.16 -5.37
CA ILE A 15 19.59 -25.21 -5.75
C ILE A 15 18.30 -26.03 -5.92
N SER A 16 17.69 -26.40 -4.79
CA SER A 16 16.29 -26.87 -4.79
C SER A 16 15.40 -25.72 -5.21
N LEU A 17 14.88 -25.79 -6.44
CA LEU A 17 13.81 -24.92 -6.97
C LEU A 17 12.44 -25.22 -6.33
N THR A 18 12.40 -25.54 -5.04
CA THR A 18 11.20 -26.06 -4.36
C THR A 18 10.59 -25.11 -3.33
N ASP A 19 10.97 -23.83 -3.32
CA ASP A 19 10.36 -22.81 -2.44
C ASP A 19 9.70 -21.66 -3.21
N VAL A 20 9.07 -21.98 -4.35
CA VAL A 20 8.07 -21.10 -4.99
C VAL A 20 6.69 -21.75 -4.89
N ASN A 21 6.37 -22.27 -3.71
CA ASN A 21 5.00 -22.66 -3.33
C ASN A 21 4.54 -21.88 -2.09
N ASN A 22 4.99 -20.63 -1.96
CA ASN A 22 4.38 -19.71 -1.00
C ASN A 22 3.07 -19.14 -1.59
N GLU A 23 2.01 -19.89 -1.36
CA GLU A 23 0.67 -19.37 -1.10
C GLU A 23 0.04 -18.50 -2.20
N VAL A 24 -0.27 -19.13 -3.33
CA VAL A 24 -1.33 -18.67 -4.24
C VAL A 24 -2.65 -19.40 -3.91
N ASN A 25 -2.94 -19.57 -2.63
CA ASN A 25 -4.21 -20.12 -2.15
C ASN A 25 -4.67 -19.24 -0.96
N GLY A 26 -5.47 -18.20 -1.22
CA GLY A 26 -6.22 -17.53 -0.15
C GLY A 26 -6.28 -15.99 -0.11
N ARG A 27 -5.88 -15.23 -1.15
CA ARG A 27 -5.87 -13.74 -1.07
C ARG A 27 -7.23 -13.06 -1.32
N GLN A 28 -8.34 -13.75 -1.10
CA GLN A 28 -9.68 -13.15 -1.17
C GLN A 28 -9.95 -12.37 0.13
N GLY A 29 -9.17 -11.31 0.36
CA GLY A 29 -9.19 -10.53 1.61
C GLY A 29 -8.07 -9.49 1.72
N ASP A 30 -6.98 -9.67 0.99
CA ASP A 30 -5.80 -8.80 1.09
C ASP A 30 -6.06 -7.38 0.61
N PHE A 31 -6.69 -7.21 -0.55
CA PHE A 31 -7.00 -5.88 -1.06
C PHE A 31 -8.06 -5.17 -0.22
N SER A 32 -9.11 -5.89 0.21
CA SER A 32 -10.18 -5.29 1.03
C SER A 32 -9.65 -4.86 2.40
N SER A 33 -8.80 -5.67 3.05
CA SER A 33 -8.18 -5.31 4.32
C SER A 33 -7.21 -4.15 4.18
N LEU A 34 -6.40 -4.12 3.12
CA LEU A 34 -5.49 -3.02 2.82
C LEU A 34 -6.27 -1.73 2.56
N LEU A 35 -7.32 -1.78 1.74
CA LEU A 35 -8.18 -0.64 1.45
C LEU A 35 -8.85 -0.10 2.72
N LYS A 36 -9.36 -1.00 3.58
CA LYS A 36 -9.94 -0.63 4.87
C LYS A 36 -8.91 0.06 5.76
N LYS A 37 -7.71 -0.50 5.88
CA LYS A 37 -6.61 0.10 6.64
C LYS A 37 -6.25 1.50 6.11
N SER A 38 -6.13 1.66 4.79
CA SER A 38 -5.88 2.97 4.19
C SER A 38 -7.00 3.98 4.46
N LEU A 39 -8.26 3.52 4.54
CA LEU A 39 -9.40 4.35 4.91
C LEU A 39 -9.33 4.80 6.38
N ASP A 40 -8.98 3.89 7.28
CA ASP A 40 -8.83 4.18 8.70
C ASP A 40 -7.66 5.17 8.94
N GLU A 41 -6.55 4.97 8.23
CA GLU A 41 -5.40 5.89 8.24
C GLU A 41 -5.76 7.27 7.68
N LEU A 42 -6.54 7.33 6.60
CA LEU A 42 -7.04 8.59 6.04
C LEU A 42 -7.95 9.30 7.04
N ASN A 43 -8.87 8.60 7.69
CA ASN A 43 -9.73 9.17 8.72
C ASN A 43 -8.92 9.76 9.89
N ALA A 44 -7.93 9.02 10.38
CA ALA A 44 -7.02 9.52 11.40
C ALA A 44 -6.20 10.73 10.93
N SER A 45 -5.82 10.78 9.66
CA SER A 45 -5.14 11.94 9.08
C SER A 45 -6.06 13.15 8.98
N GLN A 46 -7.33 12.98 8.64
CA GLN A 46 -8.31 14.07 8.58
C GLN A 46 -8.57 14.66 9.97
N GLU A 47 -8.77 13.82 10.98
CA GLU A 47 -8.98 14.30 12.35
C GLU A 47 -7.78 15.11 12.87
N LYS A 48 -6.55 14.69 12.53
CA LYS A 48 -5.33 15.47 12.85
C LYS A 48 -5.30 16.81 12.12
N SER A 49 -5.69 16.84 10.86
CA SER A 49 -5.78 18.07 10.08
C SER A 49 -6.82 19.02 10.63
N ASP A 50 -7.98 18.54 11.05
CA ASP A 50 -9.04 19.36 11.65
C ASP A 50 -8.56 20.00 12.96
N ARG A 51 -7.86 19.24 13.80
CA ARG A 51 -7.23 19.78 15.02
C ARG A 51 -6.16 20.82 14.70
N ALA A 52 -5.29 20.52 13.73
CA ALA A 52 -4.27 21.47 13.28
C ALA A 52 -4.89 22.77 12.75
N LEU A 53 -5.98 22.66 11.99
CA LEU A 53 -6.75 23.81 11.49
C LEU A 53 -7.34 24.63 12.63
N ALA A 54 -7.92 23.99 13.64
CA ALA A 54 -8.49 24.64 14.82
C ALA A 54 -7.40 25.34 15.67
N ASP A 55 -6.24 24.72 15.84
CA ASP A 55 -5.12 25.32 16.57
C ASP A 55 -4.48 26.47 15.80
N MET A 56 -4.44 26.39 14.46
CA MET A 56 -4.04 27.51 13.61
C MET A 56 -5.02 28.68 13.73
N ALA A 57 -6.33 28.44 13.58
CA ALA A 57 -7.35 29.47 13.65
C ALA A 57 -7.45 30.14 15.03
N SER A 58 -7.15 29.40 16.10
CA SER A 58 -7.12 29.92 17.47
C SER A 58 -5.79 30.55 17.87
N GLY A 59 -4.78 30.56 16.99
CA GLY A 59 -3.46 31.12 17.25
C GLY A 59 -2.61 30.34 18.26
N ARG A 60 -3.00 29.10 18.60
CA ARG A 60 -2.29 28.22 19.54
C ARG A 60 -1.23 27.34 18.88
N VAL A 61 -1.18 27.35 17.56
CA VAL A 61 -0.23 26.53 16.79
C VAL A 61 1.20 27.02 17.00
N LYS A 62 2.08 26.13 17.49
CA LYS A 62 3.51 26.44 17.65
C LYS A 62 4.28 26.38 16.34
N ASP A 63 3.82 25.54 15.41
CA ASP A 63 4.48 25.30 14.13
C ASP A 63 3.43 25.31 13.00
N LEU A 64 3.24 26.49 12.41
CA LEU A 64 2.31 26.67 11.28
C LEU A 64 2.71 25.83 10.06
N HIS A 65 4.01 25.61 9.85
CA HIS A 65 4.51 24.89 8.68
C HIS A 65 4.13 23.41 8.76
N GLN A 66 4.32 22.77 9.92
CA GLN A 66 3.90 21.38 10.12
C GLN A 66 2.38 21.23 10.08
N ALA A 67 1.64 22.20 10.61
CA ALA A 67 0.19 22.20 10.51
C ALA A 67 -0.28 22.27 9.05
N ALA A 68 0.28 23.20 8.26
CA ALA A 68 -0.01 23.32 6.84
C ALA A 68 0.33 22.04 6.05
N ILE A 69 1.47 21.40 6.34
CA ILE A 69 1.85 20.12 5.72
C ILE A 69 0.83 19.04 6.07
N THR A 70 0.42 18.95 7.34
CA THR A 70 -0.53 17.94 7.80
C THR A 70 -1.86 18.08 7.08
N ILE A 71 -2.38 19.31 6.99
CA ILE A 71 -3.60 19.65 6.27
C ILE A 71 -3.47 19.27 4.78
N GLY A 72 -2.41 19.73 4.12
CA GLY A 72 -2.20 19.47 2.69
C GLY A 72 -2.03 17.98 2.36
N LYS A 73 -1.41 17.21 3.27
CA LYS A 73 -1.30 15.75 3.15
C LYS A 73 -2.67 15.11 3.20
N ALA A 74 -3.50 15.45 4.19
CA ALA A 74 -4.82 14.87 4.34
C ALA A 74 -5.75 15.20 3.15
N GLU A 75 -5.72 16.44 2.65
CA GLU A 75 -6.47 16.82 1.44
C GLU A 75 -6.02 16.02 0.21
N THR A 76 -4.71 15.91 -0.02
CA THR A 76 -4.18 15.19 -1.19
C THR A 76 -4.52 13.71 -1.11
N SER A 77 -4.37 13.09 0.06
CA SER A 77 -4.77 11.69 0.29
C SER A 77 -6.27 11.48 0.10
N MET A 78 -7.11 12.43 0.50
CA MET A 78 -8.56 12.36 0.29
C MET A 78 -8.91 12.41 -1.20
N LYS A 79 -8.29 13.32 -1.96
CA LYS A 79 -8.46 13.41 -3.42
C LYS A 79 -8.11 12.07 -4.09
N LEU A 80 -6.98 11.48 -3.72
CA LEU A 80 -6.59 10.16 -4.21
C LEU A 80 -7.64 9.09 -3.88
N MET A 81 -8.15 9.05 -2.64
CA MET A 81 -9.16 8.08 -2.24
C MET A 81 -10.47 8.23 -3.01
N LEU A 82 -10.89 9.47 -3.31
CA LEU A 82 -12.06 9.74 -4.13
C LEU A 82 -11.89 9.20 -5.56
N GLU A 83 -10.70 9.35 -6.15
CA GLU A 83 -10.40 8.75 -7.46
C GLU A 83 -10.47 7.22 -7.42
N VAL A 84 -9.91 6.59 -6.40
CA VAL A 84 -9.99 5.14 -6.20
C VAL A 84 -11.46 4.70 -6.06
N ARG A 85 -12.25 5.40 -5.25
CA ARG A 85 -13.70 5.16 -5.10
C ARG A 85 -14.42 5.26 -6.44
N ASN A 86 -14.16 6.31 -7.21
CA ASN A 86 -14.79 6.51 -8.51
C ASN A 86 -14.43 5.37 -9.48
N LYS A 87 -13.16 4.97 -9.53
CA LYS A 87 -12.72 3.83 -10.37
C LYS A 87 -13.35 2.51 -9.94
N ALA A 88 -13.46 2.24 -8.64
CA ALA A 88 -14.12 1.04 -8.14
C ALA A 88 -15.60 0.98 -8.57
N ILE A 89 -16.33 2.09 -8.45
CA ILE A 89 -17.72 2.20 -8.90
C ILE A 89 -17.82 1.99 -10.43
N SER A 90 -16.93 2.62 -11.20
CA SER A 90 -16.92 2.45 -12.66
C SER A 90 -16.61 1.02 -13.08
N ALA A 91 -15.65 0.36 -12.43
CA ALA A 91 -15.32 -1.05 -12.70
C ALA A 91 -16.53 -1.96 -12.42
N TYR A 92 -17.23 -1.74 -11.30
CA TYR A 92 -18.46 -2.46 -11.00
C TYR A 92 -19.53 -2.26 -12.08
N LYS A 93 -19.74 -1.02 -12.55
CA LYS A 93 -20.68 -0.72 -13.64
C LYS A 93 -20.29 -1.42 -14.96
N GLU A 94 -19.02 -1.45 -15.33
CA GLU A 94 -18.57 -2.08 -16.58
C GLU A 94 -18.75 -3.60 -16.57
N ILE A 95 -18.52 -4.26 -15.42
CA ILE A 95 -18.76 -5.70 -15.25
C ILE A 95 -20.24 -6.03 -15.52
N LEU A 96 -21.17 -5.20 -15.01
CA LEU A 96 -22.61 -5.36 -15.26
C LEU A 96 -22.97 -5.16 -16.74
N ARG A 97 -22.31 -4.22 -17.42
CA ARG A 97 -22.55 -3.91 -18.84
C ARG A 97 -22.08 -5.02 -19.79
N THR A 98 -21.11 -5.83 -19.37
CA THR A 98 -20.56 -6.94 -20.17
C THR A 98 -21.38 -8.23 -20.04
N GLN A 99 -22.23 -8.34 -19.01
CA GLN A 99 -23.06 -9.52 -18.76
C GLN A 99 -24.48 -9.44 -19.36
N VAL A 100 -24.81 -8.34 -20.03
CA VAL A 100 -26.07 -8.19 -20.80
C VAL A 100 -25.83 -8.43 -22.29
#